data_AF-A0A1V5P051-F1
#
_entry.id   AF-A0A1V5P051-F1
#
_cell.length_a   1.000
_cell.length_b   1.000
_cell.length_c   1.000
_cell.angle_alpha   90.00
_cell.angle_beta   90.00
_cell.angle_gamma   90.00
#
_symmetry.space_group_name_H-M   'P 1'
#
loop_
_entity.id
_entity.type
_entity.pdbx_description
1 polymer ?
#
loop_
_entity_poly.entity_id
_entity_poly.type
_entity_poly.pdbx_seq_one_letter_code
_entity_poly.pdbx_strand_id
1 'polypeptide(L)' 'MIVANTKLLKIERAKRGLSKTDLAKQLGVSHSVVVRAEQAKGTSPRTAKALSDFLELSFEELFTIVERPSGR' A
#
# COMPACT_ATOMS: atom_id res chain seq x y z
N MET A 1 -5.32 -7.00 -10.18
CA MET A 1 -5.01 -6.85 -8.75
C MET A 1 -4.02 -5.71 -8.60
N ILE A 2 -4.25 -4.78 -7.66
CA ILE A 2 -3.33 -3.66 -7.42
C ILE A 2 -2.30 -4.10 -6.39
N VAL A 3 -1.03 -4.08 -6.75
CA VAL A 3 0.08 -4.57 -5.92
C VAL A 3 1.05 -3.43 -5.64
N ALA A 4 1.47 -3.28 -4.39
CA ALA A 4 2.39 -2.23 -3.99
C ALA A 4 3.85 -2.59 -4.32
N ASN A 5 4.64 -1.60 -4.69
CA ASN A 5 6.09 -1.64 -4.57
C ASN A 5 6.46 -1.67 -3.07
N THR A 6 6.55 -2.87 -2.52
CA THR A 6 6.70 -3.07 -1.07
C THR A 6 7.97 -2.44 -0.49
N LYS A 7 9.05 -2.36 -1.28
CA LYS A 7 10.31 -1.72 -0.85
C LYS A 7 10.10 -0.22 -0.69
N LEU A 8 9.55 0.43 -1.71
CA LEU A 8 9.28 1.87 -1.69
C LEU A 8 8.30 2.22 -0.57
N LEU A 9 7.17 1.52 -0.48
CA LEU A 9 6.15 1.75 0.55
C LEU A 9 6.71 1.65 1.98
N LYS A 10 7.56 0.64 2.24
CA LYS A 10 8.19 0.47 3.56
C LYS A 10 9.18 1.59 3.89
N ILE A 11 9.99 1.98 2.92
CA ILE A 11 10.99 3.06 3.09
C ILE A 11 10.27 4.37 3.39
N GLU A 12 9.25 4.72 2.61
CA GLU A 12 8.55 6.00 2.77
C GLU A 12 7.75 6.06 4.07
N ARG A 13 7.13 4.95 4.48
CA ARG A 13 6.53 4.87 5.82
C ARG A 13 7.58 5.07 6.92
N ALA A 14 8.74 4.41 6.81
CA ALA A 14 9.79 4.49 7.82
C ALA A 14 10.45 5.87 7.87
N LYS A 15 10.67 6.55 6.73
CA LYS A 15 11.16 7.93 6.65
C LYS A 15 10.27 8.90 7.42
N ARG A 16 8.95 8.67 7.39
CA ARG A 16 7.96 9.46 8.12
C ARG A 16 7.82 9.05 9.60
N GLY A 17 8.62 8.09 10.08
CA GLY A 17 8.62 7.64 11.47
C GLY A 17 7.38 6.84 11.88
N LEU A 18 6.59 6.34 10.92
CA LEU A 18 5.30 5.72 11.21
C LEU A 18 5.43 4.21 11.42
N SER A 19 4.77 3.67 12.45
CA SER A 19 4.49 2.24 12.49
C SER A 19 3.40 1.88 11.47
N LYS A 20 3.21 0.58 11.20
CA LYS A 20 2.09 0.13 10.36
C LYS A 20 0.73 0.50 10.96
N THR A 21 0.64 0.50 12.29
CA THR A 21 -0.57 0.89 13.03
C THR A 21 -0.83 2.38 12.90
N ASP A 22 0.20 3.21 12.96
CA ASP A 22 0.05 4.67 12.81
C ASP A 22 -0.38 5.01 11.39
N LEU A 23 0.25 4.40 10.38
CA LEU A 23 -0.19 4.55 9.00
C LEU A 23 -1.65 4.11 8.81
N ALA A 24 -2.05 2.98 9.40
CA ALA A 24 -3.42 2.50 9.33
C ALA A 24 -4.42 3.51 9.94
N LYS A 25 -4.09 4.07 11.11
CA LYS A 25 -4.89 5.12 11.77
C LYS A 25 -5.00 6.37 10.92
N GLN A 26 -3.88 6.85 10.36
CA GLN A 26 -3.85 8.04 9.49
C GLN A 26 -4.72 7.86 8.25
N LEU A 27 -4.74 6.66 7.67
CA LEU A 27 -5.54 6.34 6.48
C LEU A 27 -6.99 5.93 6.79
N GLY A 28 -7.37 5.82 8.07
CA GLY A 28 -8.68 5.33 8.46
C GLY A 28 -8.97 3.88 8.02
N VAL A 29 -7.94 3.03 7.97
CA VAL A 29 -8.06 1.60 7.60
C VAL A 29 -7.58 0.69 8.72
N SER A 30 -7.84 -0.62 8.62
CA SER A 30 -7.33 -1.58 9.61
C SER A 30 -5.84 -1.86 9.43
N HIS A 31 -5.15 -2.20 10.52
CA HIS A 31 -3.72 -2.59 10.49
C HIS A 31 -3.45 -3.71 9.45
N SER A 32 -4.34 -4.69 9.34
CA SER A 32 -4.24 -5.81 8.40
C SER A 32 -4.19 -5.36 6.93
N VAL A 33 -4.85 -4.24 6.58
CA VAL A 33 -4.80 -3.68 5.22
C VAL A 33 -3.39 -3.19 4.88
N VAL A 34 -2.75 -2.47 5.80
CA VAL A 34 -1.37 -1.97 5.63
C VAL A 34 -0.39 -3.13 5.54
N VAL A 35 -0.52 -4.14 6.40
CA VAL A 35 0.33 -5.35 6.36
C VAL A 35 0.21 -6.03 5.00
N ARG A 36 -1.01 -6.25 4.48
CA ARG A 36 -1.22 -6.89 3.18
C ARG A 36 -0.65 -6.08 2.02
N ALA A 37 -0.79 -4.76 2.06
CA ALA A 37 -0.20 -3.87 1.06
C ALA A 37 1.33 -4.01 1.05
N GLU A 38 1.98 -3.98 2.22
CA GLU A 38 3.43 -4.18 2.36
C GLU A 38 3.93 -5.61 2.06
N GLN A 39 3.02 -6.57 1.91
CA GLN A 39 3.29 -7.95 1.51
C GLN A 39 2.95 -8.23 0.04
N ALA A 40 2.60 -7.21 -0.75
CA ALA A 40 2.18 -7.37 -2.14
C ALA A 40 0.95 -8.31 -2.33
N LYS A 41 0.11 -8.48 -1.29
CA LYS A 41 -1.06 -9.39 -1.29
C LYS A 41 -2.32 -8.80 -1.95
N GLY A 42 -2.16 -7.75 -2.74
CA GLY A 42 -3.24 -6.99 -3.33
C GLY A 42 -3.90 -6.00 -2.37
N THR A 43 -4.26 -4.82 -2.89
CA THR A 43 -5.03 -3.81 -2.17
C THR A 43 -6.19 -3.29 -3.00
N SER A 44 -7.14 -2.60 -2.36
CA SER A 44 -8.27 -1.98 -3.04
C SER A 44 -7.84 -0.68 -3.75
N PRO A 45 -8.51 -0.24 -4.83
CA PRO A 45 -8.23 1.05 -5.47
C PRO A 45 -8.33 2.23 -4.50
N ARG A 46 -9.31 2.19 -3.58
CA ARG A 46 -9.48 3.22 -2.54
C ARG A 46 -8.26 3.31 -1.62
N THR A 47 -7.74 2.18 -1.17
CA THR A 47 -6.56 2.13 -0.30
C THR A 47 -5.30 2.52 -1.07
N ALA A 48 -5.16 2.09 -2.33
CA ALA A 48 -4.02 2.49 -3.16
C ALA A 48 -3.98 4.01 -3.35
N LYS A 49 -5.12 4.62 -3.70
CA LYS A 49 -5.23 6.07 -3.81
C LYS A 49 -4.90 6.77 -2.49
N ALA A 50 -5.48 6.34 -1.37
CA ALA A 50 -5.19 6.93 -0.07
C ALA A 50 -3.71 6.85 0.33
N LEU A 51 -3.03 5.76 -0.02
CA LEU A 51 -1.59 5.59 0.21
C LEU A 51 -0.76 6.52 -0.67
N SER A 52 -1.10 6.63 -1.96
CA SER A 52 -0.45 7.57 -2.89
C SER A 52 -0.63 9.02 -2.44
N ASP A 53 -1.85 9.41 -2.10
CA ASP A 53 -2.17 10.76 -1.61
C ASP A 53 -1.42 11.08 -0.31
N PHE A 54 -1.39 10.15 0.65
CA PHE A 54 -0.70 10.35 1.92
C PHE A 54 0.82 10.42 1.76
N LEU A 55 1.41 9.58 0.91
CA LEU A 55 2.85 9.53 0.69
C LEU A 55 3.35 10.56 -0.34
N GLU A 56 2.43 11.30 -0.98
CA GLU A 56 2.73 12.27 -2.04
C GLU A 56 3.51 11.64 -3.20
N LEU A 57 3.11 10.43 -3.58
CA LEU A 57 3.69 9.67 -4.68
C LEU A 57 2.63 9.35 -5.72
N SER A 58 3.02 9.31 -6.98
CA SER A 58 2.11 8.87 -8.04
C SER A 58 1.69 7.42 -7.84
N PHE A 59 0.57 7.04 -8.45
CA PHE A 59 0.10 5.67 -8.39
C PHE A 59 1.11 4.72 -9.04
N GLU A 60 1.69 5.12 -10.17
CA GLU A 60 2.62 4.33 -10.98
C GLU A 60 3.97 4.09 -10.28
N GLU A 61 4.40 5.00 -9.41
CA GLU A 61 5.59 4.81 -8.59
C GLU A 61 5.35 3.79 -7.48
N LEU A 62 4.17 3.83 -6.86
CA LEU A 62 3.88 3.08 -5.65
C LEU A 62 3.17 1.74 -5.90
N PHE A 63 2.47 1.61 -7.02
CA PHE A 63 1.61 0.47 -7.35
C PHE A 63 1.70 0.04 -8.81
N THR A 64 1.42 -1.24 -9.03
CA THR A 64 1.22 -1.81 -10.37
C THR A 64 -0.07 -2.62 -10.41
N ILE A 65 -0.66 -2.69 -11.60
CA ILE A 65 -1.84 -3.53 -11.87
C ILE A 65 -1.35 -4.83 -12.51
N VAL A 66 -1.52 -5.94 -11.80
CA VAL A 66 -1.18 -7.27 -12.31
C VAL A 66 -2.45 -8.09 -12.54
N GLU A 67 -2.45 -8.93 -13.57
CA GLU A 67 -3.50 -9.92 -13.72
C GLU A 67 -3.48 -10.88 -12.52
N ARG A 68 -4.66 -11.22 -12.01
CA ARG A 68 -4.75 -12.24 -10.96
C ARG A 68 -4.35 -13.55 -11.65
N PRO A 69 -3.37 -14.32 -11.16
CA PRO A 69 -3.11 -15.63 -11.76
C PRO A 69 -4.42 -16.41 -11.68
N SER A 70 -4.97 -16.72 -12.85
CA SER A 70 -6.10 -17.62 -13.01
C SER A 70 -5.63 -18.97 -12.50
N GLY A 71 -5.84 -19.22 -11.21
CA GLY A 71 -5.63 -20.53 -10.61
C GLY A 71 -6.55 -21.52 -11.29
N ARG A 72 -5.95 -22.50 -11.96
CA ARG A 72 -6.56 -23.83 -12.13
C ARG A 72 -6.66 -24.51 -10.76
#